data_AF-X0X1M7-F1
#
_entry.id   AF-X0X1M7-F1
#
_cell.length_a   1.000
_cell.length_b   1.000
_cell.length_c   1.000
_cell.angle_alpha   90.00
_cell.angle_beta   90.00
_cell.angle_gamma   90.00
#
_symmetry.space_group_name_H-M   'P 1'
#
loop_
_entity.id
_entity.type
_entity.pdbx_description
1 polymer ?
#
loop_
_entity_poly.entity_id
_entity_poly.type
_entity_poly.pdbx_seq_one_letter_code
_entity_poly.pdbx_strand_id
1 'polypeptide(L)'
;RIEKDFPKTRAASRAKRLRLQIEMPRLSMNIKTAMPPGSDAISINTRNLKKIYFRLYSIDPDKLRQSTRRFRGWSTILNYLNDEWLKKELGKQKLTISLTFKTGDKGDYKYINNKVDELDLKPGVYIVLVSGDKSFKIGSSLMAASFMNITELVLVGTCGFRCDVEDAYYKHIEDQGSSSIQSEGAHFYLFNAQSGDPVKQALISVFHTRNNKTTELTTDHDGTKNLLFPVKVRPCSRTWFSVDPLARS
;
A
#
# COMPACT_ATOMS: atom_id res chain seq x y z
N ARG A 1 -34.71 -23.32 -19.73
CA ARG A 1 -36.17 -23.59 -19.82
C ARG A 1 -36.92 -22.27 -19.75
N ILE A 2 -37.07 -21.63 -18.59
CA ILE A 2 -37.77 -20.32 -18.43
C ILE A 2 -37.28 -19.20 -19.40
N GLU A 3 -35.97 -19.02 -19.61
CA GLU A 3 -35.43 -18.01 -20.54
C GLU A 3 -35.86 -18.25 -22.00
N LYS A 4 -35.98 -19.52 -22.41
CA LYS A 4 -36.36 -19.90 -23.78
C LYS A 4 -37.88 -19.95 -23.96
N ASP A 5 -38.59 -20.43 -22.94
CA ASP A 5 -40.02 -20.73 -23.03
C ASP A 5 -40.89 -19.48 -22.75
N PHE A 6 -40.36 -18.50 -22.00
CA PHE A 6 -41.10 -17.29 -21.59
C PHE A 6 -40.27 -15.99 -21.65
N PRO A 7 -39.67 -15.63 -22.80
CA PRO A 7 -38.61 -14.62 -22.92
C PRO A 7 -39.01 -13.20 -22.53
N LYS A 8 -40.30 -12.84 -22.57
CA LYS A 8 -40.81 -11.49 -22.24
C LYS A 8 -41.15 -11.29 -20.75
N THR A 9 -40.96 -12.32 -19.92
CA THR A 9 -41.34 -12.26 -18.50
C THR A 9 -40.19 -11.71 -17.62
N ARG A 10 -40.55 -11.14 -16.45
CA ARG A 10 -39.56 -10.76 -15.43
C ARG A 10 -38.70 -11.95 -14.97
N ALA A 11 -39.28 -13.14 -14.91
CA ALA A 11 -38.59 -14.37 -14.54
C ALA A 11 -37.51 -14.74 -15.56
N ALA A 12 -37.79 -14.66 -16.86
CA ALA A 12 -36.80 -14.89 -17.91
C ALA A 12 -35.65 -13.87 -17.85
N SER A 13 -35.95 -12.59 -17.68
CA SER A 13 -34.92 -11.55 -17.50
C SER A 13 -34.04 -11.79 -16.27
N ARG A 14 -34.62 -12.23 -15.15
CA ARG A 14 -33.87 -12.58 -13.93
C ARG A 14 -33.01 -13.83 -14.15
N ALA A 15 -33.55 -14.88 -14.77
CA ALA A 15 -32.82 -16.10 -15.08
C ALA A 15 -31.64 -15.83 -16.02
N LYS A 16 -31.85 -15.02 -17.07
CA LYS A 16 -30.78 -14.56 -17.98
C LYS A 16 -29.68 -13.81 -17.23
N ARG A 17 -30.05 -12.89 -16.34
CA ARG A 17 -29.09 -12.14 -15.51
C ARG A 17 -28.27 -13.07 -14.62
N LEU A 18 -28.91 -14.02 -13.94
CA LEU A 18 -28.24 -15.00 -13.08
C LEU A 18 -27.28 -15.89 -13.89
N ARG A 19 -27.71 -16.39 -15.06
CA ARG A 19 -26.86 -17.18 -15.96
C ARG A 19 -25.63 -16.39 -16.38
N LEU A 20 -25.81 -15.16 -16.87
CA LEU A 20 -24.69 -14.28 -17.23
C LEU A 20 -23.77 -14.01 -16.04
N GLN A 21 -24.32 -13.80 -14.83
CA GLN A 21 -23.52 -13.63 -13.63
C GLN A 21 -22.70 -14.87 -13.27
N ILE A 22 -23.17 -16.08 -13.56
CA ILE A 22 -22.46 -17.35 -13.32
C ILE A 22 -21.38 -17.57 -14.39
N GLU A 23 -21.71 -17.32 -15.65
CA GLU A 23 -20.82 -17.53 -16.80
C GLU A 23 -19.74 -16.45 -16.95
N MET A 24 -19.98 -15.22 -16.45
CA MET A 24 -19.00 -14.13 -16.57
C MET A 24 -17.69 -14.48 -15.85
N PRO A 25 -16.54 -14.30 -16.52
CA PRO A 25 -15.23 -14.50 -15.90
C PRO A 25 -15.03 -13.53 -14.76
N ARG A 26 -14.39 -14.01 -13.69
CA ARG A 26 -14.05 -13.20 -12.52
C ARG A 26 -12.58 -13.37 -12.20
N LEU A 27 -11.97 -12.26 -11.84
CA LEU A 27 -10.59 -12.16 -11.38
C LEU A 27 -10.59 -11.16 -10.24
N SER A 28 -10.05 -11.56 -9.10
CA SER A 28 -9.70 -10.66 -8.00
C SER A 28 -8.35 -11.06 -7.44
N MET A 29 -7.60 -10.07 -7.00
CA MET A 29 -6.26 -10.23 -6.45
C MET A 29 -6.24 -9.63 -5.05
N ASN A 30 -5.59 -10.34 -4.13
CA ASN A 30 -5.22 -9.83 -2.83
C ASN A 30 -3.70 -9.85 -2.73
N ILE A 31 -3.12 -8.74 -2.26
CA ILE A 31 -1.69 -8.57 -2.04
C ILE A 31 -1.46 -8.28 -0.57
N LYS A 32 -0.47 -8.96 0.01
CA LYS A 32 0.07 -8.63 1.33
C LYS A 32 1.54 -8.22 1.23
N THR A 33 2.00 -7.51 2.24
CA THR A 33 3.44 -7.33 2.46
C THR A 33 4.05 -8.69 2.79
N ALA A 34 5.22 -8.99 2.24
CA ALA A 34 5.94 -10.24 2.47
C ALA A 34 7.44 -9.97 2.60
N MET A 35 8.15 -10.87 3.27
CA MET A 35 9.61 -10.89 3.27
C MET A 35 10.12 -11.49 1.95
N PRO A 36 11.35 -11.17 1.51
CA PRO A 36 12.01 -11.92 0.44
C PRO A 36 11.98 -13.43 0.72
N PRO A 37 11.75 -14.29 -0.28
CA PRO A 37 11.62 -14.00 -1.71
C PRO A 37 10.22 -13.52 -2.15
N GLY A 38 9.26 -13.35 -1.24
CA GLY A 38 7.90 -12.91 -1.53
C GLY A 38 6.86 -14.04 -1.60
N SER A 39 7.13 -15.17 -0.95
CA SER A 39 6.19 -16.30 -0.85
C SER A 39 4.86 -15.87 -0.22
N ASP A 40 3.75 -16.48 -0.68
CA ASP A 40 2.38 -16.16 -0.29
C ASP A 40 1.94 -14.70 -0.51
N ALA A 41 2.76 -13.81 -1.09
CA ALA A 41 2.46 -12.38 -1.18
C ALA A 41 1.21 -12.10 -2.02
N ILE A 42 0.90 -12.99 -2.97
CA ILE A 42 -0.19 -12.85 -3.93
C ILE A 42 -1.17 -14.01 -3.80
N SER A 43 -2.43 -13.67 -3.53
CA SER A 43 -3.56 -14.60 -3.61
C SER A 43 -4.51 -14.15 -4.72
N ILE A 44 -4.81 -15.06 -5.64
CA ILE A 44 -5.72 -14.82 -6.75
C ILE A 44 -6.96 -15.69 -6.58
N ASN A 45 -8.11 -15.05 -6.67
CA ASN A 45 -9.38 -15.73 -6.78
C ASN A 45 -9.94 -15.55 -8.20
N THR A 46 -10.14 -16.67 -8.90
CA THR A 46 -10.60 -16.70 -10.29
C THR A 46 -11.85 -17.55 -10.47
N ARG A 47 -12.62 -17.28 -11.52
CA ARG A 47 -13.70 -18.15 -12.01
C ARG A 47 -13.88 -17.99 -13.51
N ASN A 48 -14.09 -19.10 -14.22
CA ASN A 48 -14.23 -19.20 -15.68
C ASN A 48 -13.00 -18.64 -16.43
N LEU A 49 -11.82 -18.83 -15.87
CA LEU A 49 -10.55 -18.41 -16.47
C LEU A 49 -9.58 -19.57 -16.36
N LYS A 50 -9.21 -20.22 -17.45
CA LYS A 50 -8.25 -21.36 -17.45
C LYS A 50 -6.80 -20.94 -17.20
N LYS A 51 -6.48 -19.71 -17.57
CA LYS A 51 -5.14 -19.12 -17.47
C LYS A 51 -5.27 -17.64 -17.13
N ILE A 52 -4.27 -17.13 -16.44
CA ILE A 52 -4.07 -15.71 -16.18
C ILE A 52 -2.62 -15.35 -16.46
N TYR A 53 -2.38 -14.08 -16.68
CA TYR A 53 -1.06 -13.53 -17.01
C TYR A 53 -0.66 -12.54 -15.93
N PHE A 54 0.60 -12.61 -15.53
CA PHE A 54 1.18 -11.72 -14.53
C PHE A 54 2.25 -10.84 -15.17
N ARG A 55 2.33 -9.59 -14.71
CA ARG A 55 3.48 -8.72 -14.92
C ARG A 55 3.80 -7.99 -13.63
N LEU A 56 5.05 -8.04 -13.20
CA LEU A 56 5.55 -7.32 -12.05
C LEU A 56 6.55 -6.26 -12.50
N TYR A 57 6.41 -5.06 -11.97
CA TYR A 57 7.26 -3.92 -12.28
C TYR A 57 7.89 -3.41 -10.99
N SER A 58 9.22 -3.30 -10.97
CA SER A 58 9.92 -2.71 -9.83
C SER A 58 9.73 -1.18 -9.87
N ILE A 59 9.37 -0.61 -8.72
CA ILE A 59 9.09 0.81 -8.55
C ILE A 59 10.05 1.42 -7.56
N ASP A 60 10.57 2.58 -7.94
CA ASP A 60 11.24 3.50 -7.04
C ASP A 60 10.20 4.44 -6.41
N PRO A 61 9.95 4.38 -5.09
CA PRO A 61 8.97 5.23 -4.42
C PRO A 61 9.24 6.72 -4.57
N ASP A 62 10.50 7.16 -4.72
CA ASP A 62 10.81 8.58 -4.90
C ASP A 62 10.45 9.08 -6.28
N LYS A 63 10.71 8.28 -7.33
CA LYS A 63 10.24 8.60 -8.68
C LYS A 63 8.71 8.63 -8.74
N LEU A 64 8.06 7.68 -8.06
CA LEU A 64 6.61 7.65 -7.92
C LEU A 64 6.09 8.93 -7.25
N ARG A 65 6.71 9.36 -6.14
CA ARG A 65 6.41 10.64 -5.46
C ARG A 65 6.58 11.83 -6.41
N GLN A 66 7.71 11.95 -7.09
CA GLN A 66 8.00 13.05 -8.02
C GLN A 66 7.01 13.12 -9.18
N SER A 67 6.52 11.97 -9.66
CA SER A 67 5.51 11.90 -10.73
C SER A 67 4.09 12.27 -10.26
N THR A 68 3.86 12.37 -8.95
CA THR A 68 2.52 12.55 -8.38
C THR A 68 2.25 14.00 -8.03
N ARG A 69 1.39 14.65 -8.83
CA ARG A 69 1.05 16.08 -8.71
C ARG A 69 0.56 16.50 -7.32
N ARG A 70 -0.17 15.62 -6.62
CA ARG A 70 -0.75 15.88 -5.29
C ARG A 70 -0.35 14.78 -4.32
N PHE A 71 0.94 14.72 -4.00
CA PHE A 71 1.43 13.79 -2.99
C PHE A 71 0.83 14.13 -1.63
N ARG A 72 0.13 13.15 -1.03
CA ARG A 72 -0.55 13.27 0.27
C ARG A 72 0.03 12.30 1.31
N GLY A 73 1.24 11.81 1.07
CA GLY A 73 1.90 10.82 1.90
C GLY A 73 2.02 9.45 1.23
N TRP A 74 2.93 8.65 1.77
CA TRP A 74 3.26 7.30 1.32
C TRP A 74 2.07 6.34 1.42
N SER A 75 1.31 6.42 2.51
CA SER A 75 0.12 5.61 2.73
C SER A 75 -0.95 5.89 1.69
N THR A 76 -1.08 7.14 1.20
CA THR A 76 -2.04 7.44 0.13
C THR A 76 -1.58 6.85 -1.22
N ILE A 77 -0.31 7.01 -1.56
CA ILE A 77 0.18 6.62 -2.90
C ILE A 77 0.37 5.11 -3.04
N LEU A 78 0.78 4.43 -1.98
CA LEU A 78 1.09 3.00 -2.00
C LEU A 78 -0.14 2.12 -1.74
N ASN A 79 -1.21 2.66 -1.14
CA ASN A 79 -2.47 1.91 -0.97
C ASN A 79 -3.47 2.11 -2.11
N TYR A 80 -3.31 3.15 -2.92
CA TYR A 80 -4.24 3.47 -4.01
C TYR A 80 -3.50 3.62 -5.33
N LEU A 81 -3.62 2.62 -6.19
CA LEU A 81 -3.12 2.68 -7.55
C LEU A 81 -4.12 3.46 -8.43
N ASN A 82 -3.66 4.57 -9.02
CA ASN A 82 -4.48 5.41 -9.89
C ASN A 82 -4.40 4.90 -11.35
N ASP A 83 -5.56 4.61 -11.96
CA ASP A 83 -5.67 4.13 -13.35
C ASP A 83 -5.04 5.06 -14.39
N GLU A 84 -5.16 6.38 -14.23
CA GLU A 84 -4.55 7.36 -15.14
C GLU A 84 -3.03 7.35 -15.02
N TRP A 85 -2.53 7.25 -13.79
CA TRP A 85 -1.09 7.11 -13.53
C TRP A 85 -0.57 5.80 -14.15
N LEU A 86 -1.30 4.68 -13.97
CA LEU A 86 -0.92 3.38 -14.52
C LEU A 86 -0.83 3.45 -16.05
N LYS A 87 -1.82 4.06 -16.72
CA LYS A 87 -1.81 4.24 -18.18
C LYS A 87 -0.59 5.04 -18.67
N LYS A 88 -0.18 6.05 -17.92
CA LYS A 88 0.89 6.98 -18.33
C LYS A 88 2.29 6.48 -17.99
N GLU A 89 2.45 5.86 -16.82
CA GLU A 89 3.75 5.60 -16.22
C GLU A 89 4.18 4.14 -16.30
N LEU A 90 3.25 3.18 -16.45
CA LEU A 90 3.60 1.75 -16.47
C LEU A 90 4.57 1.38 -17.59
N GLY A 91 4.41 1.97 -18.77
CA GLY A 91 5.30 1.75 -19.91
C GLY A 91 6.74 2.23 -19.71
N LYS A 92 6.99 3.07 -18.69
CA LYS A 92 8.32 3.56 -18.32
C LYS A 92 9.00 2.71 -17.24
N GLN A 93 8.25 1.81 -16.61
CA GLN A 93 8.77 0.99 -15.51
C GLN A 93 9.49 -0.24 -16.05
N LYS A 94 10.51 -0.70 -15.31
CA LYS A 94 11.25 -1.90 -15.65
C LYS A 94 10.42 -3.14 -15.31
N LEU A 95 10.00 -3.87 -16.35
CA LEU A 95 9.40 -5.20 -16.19
C LEU A 95 10.41 -6.12 -15.50
N THR A 96 10.02 -6.68 -14.36
CA THR A 96 10.85 -7.56 -13.54
C THR A 96 10.50 -9.01 -13.78
N ILE A 97 9.21 -9.34 -13.75
CA ILE A 97 8.71 -10.71 -13.96
C ILE A 97 7.53 -10.64 -14.92
N SER A 98 7.46 -11.62 -15.83
CA SER A 98 6.28 -11.89 -16.64
C SER A 98 6.07 -13.39 -16.72
N LEU A 99 4.92 -13.88 -16.22
CA LEU A 99 4.61 -15.30 -16.17
C LEU A 99 3.16 -15.57 -16.54
N THR A 100 2.90 -16.80 -16.96
CA THR A 100 1.54 -17.29 -17.27
C THR A 100 1.20 -18.38 -16.26
N PHE A 101 0.08 -18.23 -15.59
CA PHE A 101 -0.36 -19.15 -14.54
C PHE A 101 -1.61 -19.90 -15.00
N LYS A 102 -1.59 -21.22 -14.86
CA LYS A 102 -2.78 -22.06 -15.08
C LYS A 102 -3.58 -22.08 -13.79
N THR A 103 -4.83 -21.64 -13.84
CA THR A 103 -5.68 -21.49 -12.63
C THR A 103 -6.24 -22.82 -12.12
N GLY A 104 -6.23 -23.86 -12.96
CA GLY A 104 -6.92 -25.13 -12.69
C GLY A 104 -8.43 -25.12 -12.98
N ASP A 105 -8.95 -24.05 -13.61
CA ASP A 105 -10.37 -23.93 -13.94
C ASP A 105 -10.87 -25.04 -14.88
N LYS A 106 -11.92 -25.73 -14.43
CA LYS A 106 -12.54 -26.87 -15.13
C LYS A 106 -13.81 -26.47 -15.90
N GLY A 107 -14.22 -25.19 -15.85
CA GLY A 107 -15.48 -24.71 -16.43
C GLY A 107 -16.73 -25.11 -15.65
N ASP A 108 -16.60 -25.42 -14.36
CA ASP A 108 -17.72 -25.80 -13.48
C ASP A 108 -18.33 -24.61 -12.71
N TYR A 109 -17.95 -23.38 -13.10
CA TYR A 109 -18.40 -22.11 -12.53
C TYR A 109 -18.10 -21.93 -11.04
N LYS A 110 -17.10 -22.65 -10.50
CA LYS A 110 -16.64 -22.47 -9.12
C LYS A 110 -15.48 -21.50 -9.04
N TYR A 111 -15.41 -20.80 -7.91
CA TYR A 111 -14.24 -19.99 -7.58
C TYR A 111 -13.06 -20.88 -7.22
N ILE A 112 -11.88 -20.49 -7.70
CA ILE A 112 -10.61 -21.14 -7.39
C ILE A 112 -9.68 -20.08 -6.80
N ASN A 113 -9.21 -20.37 -5.59
CA ASN A 113 -8.19 -19.56 -4.93
C ASN A 113 -6.82 -20.20 -5.17
N ASN A 114 -5.91 -19.45 -5.75
CA ASN A 114 -4.53 -19.84 -6.00
C ASN A 114 -3.60 -18.87 -5.28
N LYS A 115 -2.53 -19.41 -4.72
CA LYS A 115 -1.39 -18.64 -4.21
C LYS A 115 -0.28 -18.67 -5.25
N VAL A 116 0.46 -17.57 -5.35
CA VAL A 116 1.61 -17.47 -6.26
C VAL A 116 2.87 -17.47 -5.40
N ASP A 117 3.54 -18.62 -5.34
CA ASP A 117 4.71 -18.82 -4.48
C ASP A 117 6.03 -18.84 -5.27
N GLU A 118 5.96 -18.92 -6.61
CA GLU A 118 7.11 -18.98 -7.52
C GLU A 118 7.63 -17.58 -7.89
N LEU A 119 7.87 -16.73 -6.89
CA LEU A 119 8.44 -15.40 -7.09
C LEU A 119 9.75 -15.32 -6.30
N ASP A 120 10.85 -15.07 -7.00
CA ASP A 120 12.16 -14.77 -6.38
C ASP A 120 12.38 -13.25 -6.42
N LEU A 121 11.78 -12.54 -5.46
CA LEU A 121 11.81 -11.09 -5.37
C LEU A 121 12.80 -10.61 -4.32
N LYS A 122 13.55 -9.58 -4.69
CA LYS A 122 14.40 -8.82 -3.78
C LYS A 122 13.56 -7.83 -2.97
N PRO A 123 14.09 -7.30 -1.85
CA PRO A 123 13.44 -6.18 -1.16
C PRO A 123 13.14 -5.02 -2.11
N GLY A 124 11.94 -4.46 -2.01
CA GLY A 124 11.50 -3.33 -2.82
C GLY A 124 9.98 -3.24 -2.98
N VAL A 125 9.54 -2.15 -3.61
CA VAL A 125 8.13 -1.94 -3.97
C VAL A 125 7.91 -2.36 -5.41
N TYR A 126 6.86 -3.14 -5.64
CA TYR A 126 6.48 -3.66 -6.95
C TYR A 126 5.05 -3.27 -7.27
N ILE A 127 4.75 -3.08 -8.56
CA ILE A 127 3.37 -3.13 -9.05
C ILE A 127 3.13 -4.52 -9.61
N VAL A 128 2.11 -5.19 -9.10
CA VAL A 128 1.61 -6.45 -9.61
C VAL A 128 0.44 -6.17 -10.52
N LEU A 129 0.50 -6.62 -11.77
CA LEU A 129 -0.64 -6.68 -12.69
C LEU A 129 -1.00 -8.12 -12.97
N VAL A 130 -2.29 -8.40 -12.90
CA VAL A 130 -2.88 -9.70 -13.26
C VAL A 130 -3.97 -9.47 -14.28
N SER A 131 -3.97 -10.26 -15.36
CA SER A 131 -4.99 -10.15 -16.39
C SER A 131 -5.47 -11.51 -16.89
N GLY A 132 -6.73 -11.58 -17.31
CA GLY A 132 -7.29 -12.71 -18.04
C GLY A 132 -6.78 -12.82 -19.49
N ASP A 133 -6.13 -11.78 -20.03
CA ASP A 133 -5.57 -11.79 -21.38
C ASP A 133 -4.12 -11.26 -21.42
N LYS A 134 -3.38 -11.67 -22.43
CA LYS A 134 -1.95 -11.36 -22.58
C LYS A 134 -1.69 -9.90 -22.97
N SER A 135 -2.73 -9.16 -23.38
CA SER A 135 -2.58 -7.79 -23.92
C SER A 135 -2.55 -6.73 -22.83
N PHE A 136 -3.12 -6.99 -21.65
CA PHE A 136 -3.19 -6.04 -20.53
C PHE A 136 -3.75 -4.67 -20.95
N LYS A 137 -4.77 -4.64 -21.82
CA LYS A 137 -5.39 -3.41 -22.30
C LYS A 137 -6.29 -2.80 -21.22
N ILE A 138 -5.80 -1.74 -20.58
CA ILE A 138 -6.52 -1.03 -19.51
C ILE A 138 -7.89 -0.56 -20.02
N GLY A 139 -8.95 -0.94 -19.29
CA GLY A 139 -10.34 -0.62 -19.62
C GLY A 139 -11.08 -1.62 -20.52
N SER A 140 -10.40 -2.64 -21.07
CA SER A 140 -11.03 -3.70 -21.87
C SER A 140 -10.68 -5.11 -21.41
N SER A 141 -9.46 -5.29 -20.91
CA SER A 141 -9.00 -6.52 -20.27
C SER A 141 -9.61 -6.67 -18.88
N LEU A 142 -10.03 -7.88 -18.52
CA LEU A 142 -10.29 -8.23 -17.13
C LEU A 142 -8.94 -8.24 -16.40
N MET A 143 -8.69 -7.22 -15.56
CA MET A 143 -7.43 -7.05 -14.86
C MET A 143 -7.59 -6.58 -13.43
N ALA A 144 -6.57 -6.84 -12.62
CA ALA A 144 -6.37 -6.28 -11.30
C ALA A 144 -4.93 -5.79 -11.18
N ALA A 145 -4.73 -4.69 -10.45
CA ALA A 145 -3.41 -4.14 -10.21
C ALA A 145 -3.30 -3.61 -8.77
N SER A 146 -2.15 -3.78 -8.14
CA SER A 146 -1.88 -3.31 -6.78
C SER A 146 -0.37 -3.12 -6.58
N PHE A 147 -0.01 -2.27 -5.62
CA PHE A 147 1.34 -2.30 -5.07
C PHE A 147 1.54 -3.54 -4.19
N MET A 148 2.77 -4.03 -4.17
CA MET A 148 3.26 -5.11 -3.33
C MET A 148 4.58 -4.66 -2.71
N ASN A 149 4.70 -4.75 -1.39
CA ASN A 149 5.92 -4.40 -0.68
C ASN A 149 6.62 -5.69 -0.27
N ILE A 150 7.85 -5.88 -0.74
CA ILE A 150 8.74 -6.96 -0.32
C ILE A 150 9.77 -6.35 0.61
N THR A 151 9.74 -6.70 1.89
CA THR A 151 10.63 -6.09 2.88
C THR A 151 10.77 -6.96 4.11
N GLU A 152 11.91 -6.85 4.76
CA GLU A 152 12.17 -7.39 6.10
C GLU A 152 12.01 -6.31 7.18
N LEU A 153 11.61 -5.09 6.81
CA LEU A 153 11.53 -3.97 7.74
C LEU A 153 10.12 -3.85 8.32
N VAL A 154 10.03 -3.68 9.64
CA VAL A 154 8.81 -3.25 10.34
C VAL A 154 9.08 -1.91 10.98
N LEU A 155 8.30 -0.91 10.56
CA LEU A 155 8.31 0.42 11.14
C LEU A 155 7.08 0.61 12.04
N VAL A 156 7.31 0.88 13.32
CA VAL A 156 6.27 1.27 14.26
C VAL A 156 6.42 2.74 14.59
N GLY A 157 5.33 3.50 14.47
CA GLY A 157 5.27 4.90 14.85
C GLY A 157 4.29 5.09 16.00
N THR A 158 4.70 5.82 17.04
CA THR A 158 3.80 6.29 18.10
C THR A 158 3.82 7.82 18.14
N CYS A 159 2.73 8.41 18.60
CA CYS A 159 2.61 9.85 18.77
C CYS A 159 2.25 10.15 20.22
N GLY A 160 2.90 11.16 20.78
CA GLY A 160 2.72 11.56 22.17
C GLY A 160 3.80 12.55 22.56
N PHE A 161 3.46 13.49 23.41
CA PHE A 161 4.43 14.42 23.98
C PHE A 161 4.97 13.86 25.31
N ARG A 162 6.19 14.24 25.64
CA ARG A 162 6.81 13.92 26.93
C ARG A 162 6.36 14.91 28.02
N CYS A 163 6.73 14.61 29.26
CA CYS A 163 6.37 15.39 30.45
C CYS A 163 6.93 16.83 30.41
N ASP A 164 7.99 17.06 29.64
CA ASP A 164 8.58 18.40 29.42
C ASP A 164 7.56 19.41 28.87
N VAL A 165 6.55 18.94 28.12
CA VAL A 165 5.47 19.80 27.62
C VAL A 165 4.53 20.26 28.72
N GLU A 166 4.23 19.38 29.67
CA GLU A 166 3.39 19.71 30.82
C GLU A 166 4.11 20.71 31.73
N ASP A 167 5.38 20.47 32.05
CA ASP A 167 6.20 21.39 32.85
C ASP A 167 6.29 22.77 32.18
N ALA A 168 6.50 22.81 30.86
CA ALA A 168 6.55 24.06 30.11
C ALA A 168 5.21 24.81 30.08
N TYR A 169 4.09 24.11 30.12
CA TYR A 169 2.76 24.70 30.21
C TYR A 169 2.56 25.42 31.56
N TYR A 170 2.86 24.75 32.67
CA TYR A 170 2.75 25.38 33.99
C TYR A 170 3.70 26.56 34.14
N LYS A 171 4.96 26.41 33.70
CA LYS A 171 5.93 27.52 33.68
C LYS A 171 5.48 28.70 32.81
N HIS A 172 4.76 28.46 31.72
CA HIS A 172 4.23 29.55 30.89
C HIS A 172 3.15 30.36 31.64
N ILE A 173 2.30 29.68 32.41
CA ILE A 173 1.19 30.31 33.14
C ILE A 173 1.70 31.03 34.40
N GLU A 174 2.61 30.41 35.14
CA GLU A 174 3.07 30.90 36.45
C GLU A 174 4.20 31.93 36.29
N ASP A 175 5.18 31.65 35.44
CA ASP A 175 6.45 32.40 35.36
C ASP A 175 6.61 33.23 34.08
N GLN A 176 5.54 33.39 33.29
CA GLN A 176 5.61 33.98 31.94
C GLN A 176 6.66 33.29 31.04
N GLY A 177 6.85 31.97 31.22
CA GLY A 177 7.77 31.16 30.43
C GLY A 177 7.47 31.16 28.92
N SER A 178 8.32 30.49 28.13
CA SER A 178 8.12 30.45 26.67
C SER A 178 6.77 29.86 26.32
N SER A 179 6.07 30.53 25.42
CA SER A 179 4.74 30.13 25.00
C SER A 179 4.71 29.05 23.91
N SER A 180 5.90 28.63 23.47
CA SER A 180 6.12 27.52 22.56
C SER A 180 7.46 26.87 22.88
N ILE A 181 7.50 25.55 22.82
CA ILE A 181 8.73 24.76 22.99
C ILE A 181 8.89 23.78 21.82
N GLN A 182 10.08 23.21 21.66
CA GLN A 182 10.29 22.04 20.82
C GLN A 182 10.24 20.81 21.70
N SER A 183 9.40 19.84 21.37
CA SER A 183 9.35 18.56 22.08
C SER A 183 9.17 17.41 21.10
N GLU A 184 9.57 16.22 21.52
CA GLU A 184 9.38 14.99 20.75
C GLU A 184 7.88 14.67 20.71
N GLY A 185 7.30 14.63 19.51
CA GLY A 185 5.87 14.37 19.33
C GLY A 185 5.57 13.11 18.53
N ALA A 186 6.55 12.58 17.80
CA ALA A 186 6.45 11.29 17.12
C ALA A 186 7.73 10.49 17.34
N HIS A 187 7.56 9.20 17.62
CA HIS A 187 8.62 8.25 17.93
C HIS A 187 8.54 7.10 16.94
N PHE A 188 9.66 6.77 16.31
CA PHE A 188 9.77 5.71 15.33
C PHE A 188 10.68 4.61 15.84
N TYR A 189 10.28 3.36 15.65
CA TYR A 189 11.01 2.16 16.00
C TYR A 189 11.08 1.28 14.76
N LEU A 190 12.28 0.94 14.31
CA LEU A 190 12.52 0.15 13.12
C LEU A 190 13.29 -1.10 13.48
N PHE A 191 12.74 -2.25 13.13
CA PHE A 191 13.33 -3.55 13.42
C PHE A 191 13.16 -4.51 12.24
N ASN A 192 14.03 -5.53 12.21
CA ASN A 192 13.93 -6.61 11.24
C ASN A 192 12.76 -7.54 11.63
N ALA A 193 11.88 -7.84 10.67
CA ALA A 193 10.68 -8.65 10.85
C ALA A 193 10.98 -10.09 11.24
N GLN A 194 12.14 -10.61 10.81
CA GLN A 194 12.56 -11.97 11.05
C GLN A 194 13.32 -12.11 12.37
N SER A 195 14.32 -11.26 12.63
CA SER A 195 15.15 -11.38 13.84
C SER A 195 14.61 -10.60 15.03
N GLY A 196 13.79 -9.57 14.80
CA GLY A 196 13.37 -8.62 15.83
C GLY A 196 14.46 -7.60 16.21
N ASP A 197 15.65 -7.68 15.61
CA ASP A 197 16.76 -6.80 15.94
C ASP A 197 16.52 -5.37 15.43
N PRO A 198 17.03 -4.35 16.14
CA PRO A 198 16.95 -2.97 15.69
C PRO A 198 17.73 -2.76 14.40
N VAL A 199 17.11 -2.06 13.44
CA VAL A 199 17.77 -1.71 12.18
C VAL A 199 18.43 -0.34 12.33
N LYS A 200 19.75 -0.35 12.40
CA LYS A 200 20.59 0.83 12.66
C LYS A 200 20.86 1.59 11.36
N GLN A 201 21.02 2.92 11.45
CA GLN A 201 21.41 3.78 10.33
C GLN A 201 20.49 3.72 9.10
N ALA A 202 19.31 3.12 9.21
CA ALA A 202 18.30 3.13 8.17
C ALA A 202 17.62 4.50 8.04
N LEU A 203 17.24 4.81 6.81
CA LEU A 203 16.60 6.07 6.44
C LEU A 203 15.08 5.97 6.62
N ILE A 204 14.50 6.91 7.34
CA ILE A 204 13.05 7.09 7.45
C ILE A 204 12.68 8.40 6.75
N SER A 205 11.98 8.28 5.62
CA SER A 205 11.43 9.41 4.89
C SER A 205 10.07 9.78 5.46
N VAL A 206 9.99 10.87 6.20
CA VAL A 206 8.76 11.31 6.88
C VAL A 206 8.10 12.42 6.07
N PHE A 207 6.91 12.15 5.54
CA PHE A 207 6.08 13.18 4.93
C PHE A 207 5.22 13.87 5.99
N HIS A 208 5.31 15.19 6.05
CA HIS A 208 4.53 16.04 6.94
C HIS A 208 3.30 16.58 6.20
N THR A 209 2.12 16.09 6.56
CA THR A 209 0.87 16.37 5.84
C THR A 209 0.50 17.87 5.82
N ARG A 210 0.85 18.60 6.89
CA ARG A 210 0.40 19.99 7.07
C ARG A 210 1.17 20.99 6.21
N ASN A 211 2.47 20.79 6.05
CA ASN A 211 3.37 21.70 5.34
C ASN A 211 3.84 21.10 4.00
N ASN A 212 3.36 19.91 3.63
CA ASN A 212 3.73 19.18 2.40
C ASN A 212 5.24 19.04 2.22
N LYS A 213 5.96 18.81 3.32
CA LYS A 213 7.41 18.63 3.32
C LYS A 213 7.78 17.20 3.66
N THR A 214 8.87 16.74 3.07
CA THR A 214 9.49 15.46 3.46
C THR A 214 10.76 15.78 4.22
N THR A 215 10.96 15.14 5.36
CA THR A 215 12.21 15.17 6.11
C THR A 215 12.78 13.77 6.18
N GLU A 216 14.09 13.66 6.05
CA GLU A 216 14.79 12.39 6.22
C GLU A 216 15.33 12.30 7.64
N LEU A 217 15.09 11.15 8.26
CA LEU A 217 15.58 10.82 9.57
C LEU A 217 16.42 9.56 9.48
N THR A 218 17.47 9.48 10.29
CA THR A 218 18.30 8.28 10.39
C THR A 218 18.12 7.66 11.77
N THR A 219 17.81 6.37 11.79
CA THR A 219 17.69 5.57 13.01
C THR A 219 19.03 5.49 13.74
N ASP A 220 18.98 5.50 15.07
CA ASP A 220 20.15 5.37 15.92
C ASP A 220 20.54 3.89 16.14
N HIS A 221 21.43 3.66 17.11
CA HIS A 221 21.91 2.32 17.45
C HIS A 221 20.84 1.36 17.97
N ASP A 222 19.71 1.89 18.45
CA ASP A 222 18.57 1.12 18.96
C ASP A 222 17.46 0.99 17.90
N GLY A 223 17.73 1.40 16.66
CA GLY A 223 16.74 1.40 15.59
C GLY A 223 15.64 2.43 15.82
N THR A 224 15.88 3.44 16.67
CA THR A 224 14.87 4.43 17.03
C THR A 224 15.14 5.79 16.40
N LYS A 225 14.08 6.58 16.26
CA LYS A 225 14.22 7.99 15.89
C LYS A 225 13.02 8.82 16.31
N ASN A 226 13.27 9.97 16.91
CA ASN A 226 12.23 10.91 17.30
C ASN A 226 12.15 12.10 16.33
N LEU A 227 10.95 12.62 16.17
CA LEU A 227 10.67 13.84 15.43
C LEU A 227 10.18 14.92 16.39
N LEU A 228 10.89 16.05 16.37
CA LEU A 228 10.58 17.22 17.17
C LEU A 228 9.49 18.07 16.49
N PHE A 229 8.57 18.57 17.29
CA PHE A 229 7.54 19.50 16.86
C PHE A 229 7.54 20.76 17.72
N PRO A 230 7.23 21.93 17.11
CA PRO A 230 6.86 23.11 17.88
C PRO A 230 5.52 22.86 18.56
N VAL A 231 5.51 22.83 19.89
CA VAL A 231 4.32 22.71 20.71
C VAL A 231 3.99 24.06 21.31
N LYS A 232 2.76 24.53 21.06
CA LYS A 232 2.22 25.71 21.74
C LYS A 232 1.74 25.28 23.12
N VAL A 233 2.20 25.98 24.15
CA VAL A 233 1.89 25.71 25.56
C VAL A 233 1.06 26.83 26.19
N ARG A 234 0.34 27.61 25.37
CA ARG A 234 -0.58 28.65 25.85
C ARG A 234 -1.95 28.04 26.17
N PRO A 235 -2.70 28.59 27.15
CA PRO A 235 -4.12 28.27 27.34
C PRO A 235 -4.89 28.35 26.02
N CYS A 236 -5.82 27.41 25.80
CA CYS A 236 -6.65 27.32 24.58
C CYS A 236 -5.89 27.14 23.26
N SER A 237 -4.57 26.93 23.28
CA SER A 237 -3.82 26.63 22.07
C SER A 237 -4.03 25.18 21.64
N ARG A 238 -4.01 24.94 20.32
CA ARG A 238 -4.08 23.60 19.74
C ARG A 238 -2.84 23.35 18.91
N THR A 239 -2.17 22.24 19.17
CA THR A 239 -1.06 21.74 18.36
C THR A 239 -1.55 20.48 17.65
N TRP A 240 -1.53 20.51 16.32
CA TRP A 240 -1.88 19.35 15.49
C TRP A 240 -0.76 19.11 14.48
N PHE A 241 -0.36 17.84 14.41
CA PHE A 241 0.64 17.31 13.50
C PHE A 241 0.13 16.00 12.92
N SER A 242 0.58 15.70 11.71
CA SER A 242 0.27 14.47 10.98
C SER A 242 1.47 14.16 10.12
N VAL A 243 1.98 12.94 10.27
CA VAL A 243 3.14 12.43 9.57
C VAL A 243 2.84 11.07 8.98
N ASP A 244 3.46 10.80 7.83
CA ASP A 244 3.34 9.55 7.10
C ASP A 244 4.77 9.07 6.77
N PRO A 245 5.31 8.09 7.51
CA PRO A 245 6.70 7.69 7.37
C PRO A 245 6.88 6.50 6.41
N LEU A 246 8.04 6.42 5.76
CA LEU A 246 8.47 5.27 4.96
C LEU A 246 9.93 4.95 5.28
N ALA A 247 10.20 3.76 5.80
CA ALA A 247 11.55 3.29 6.10
C ALA A 247 12.20 2.58 4.91
N ARG A 248 13.53 2.71 4.80
CA ARG A 248 14.38 2.06 3.79
C ARG A 248 15.73 1.70 4.40
N SER A 249 16.25 0.53 4.01
CA SER A 249 17.60 0.02 4.33
C SER A 249 18.46 0.00 3.09
#